data_AF-A0A378JNH1-F1
#
_entry.id   AF-A0A378JNH1-F1
#
_cell.length_a   1.000
_cell.length_b   1.000
_cell.length_c   1.000
_cell.angle_alpha   90.00
_cell.angle_beta   90.00
_cell.angle_gamma   90.00
#
_symmetry.space_group_name_H-M   'P 1'
#
loop_
_entity.id
_entity.type
_entity.pdbx_description
1 polymer ?
#
loop_
_entity_poly.entity_id
_entity_poly.type
_entity_poly.pdbx_seq_one_letter_code
_entity_poly.pdbx_strand_id
1 'polypeptide(L)'
;MPFSTKYRAFRDDKYSFFQNTSQNASNNSIEMIDIQAKEKNFKFLSENKGLIEQEFSQLYASLSKHKEKQEEFWLYCYYCCSMLETYYLDYDQPAKVVEYSNLRKKIWQELEKHREYPNKKQPVAAGFIKKLGQKVGDDLKDIATSVKHASKLRNEVGLLNMGRMYWTFCRLTLTNSFQHLAKNTHWLEQLSKWINKPIDAEKIVKQLETPNDILRAFSVGFFAARFIINAGIVLKHTFSPTDSEKELSKWERFSKEISKRHAEFLNDIVWATVNGVTNYAEFFHISATAAGWITAGFLMFDVGLLLWRHHLAEQEYLLKKSEYQEELKHYEQLLVNTTNKAEILKLQQHCDLIKEQQKELELNWKVNSATFLFNIAAALLLAAGFSAAMIVGFPVLVPLSYAVCTIAVTMYLSAPVYSQYKDKKLRLTQAKVDNASEKDMALALQEFQAARQEFILTMVKNAVLPGIMIATFAICWEAALVLTAVYLTYKLYEAYEKHKANKPQVKMVEFAGDSELEKNKVIQEPEEDEGIGSYLSCCPA
;
A
#
# COMPACT_ATOMS: atom_id res chain seq x y z
N MET A 1 0.63 -27.28 -16.76
CA MET A 1 0.56 -25.89 -16.28
C MET A 1 1.96 -25.46 -15.84
N PRO A 2 2.50 -24.33 -16.32
CA PRO A 2 3.90 -23.93 -16.09
C PRO A 2 4.21 -23.43 -14.65
N PHE A 3 3.25 -23.48 -13.73
CA PHE A 3 3.39 -22.89 -12.39
C PHE A 3 3.79 -23.88 -11.29
N SER A 4 3.59 -25.19 -11.47
CA SER A 4 3.75 -26.19 -10.39
C SER A 4 5.18 -26.35 -9.87
N THR A 5 6.19 -25.92 -10.64
CA THR A 5 7.59 -25.94 -10.19
C THR A 5 7.92 -24.77 -9.25
N LYS A 6 7.22 -23.62 -9.38
CA LYS A 6 7.60 -22.37 -8.69
C LYS A 6 7.27 -22.35 -7.19
N TYR A 7 6.26 -23.07 -6.75
CA TYR A 7 5.85 -23.14 -5.34
C TYR A 7 6.05 -24.53 -4.72
N ARG A 8 6.71 -25.45 -5.43
CA ARG A 8 6.90 -26.84 -4.98
C ARG A 8 7.58 -26.91 -3.61
N ALA A 9 8.68 -26.18 -3.42
CA ALA A 9 9.42 -26.18 -2.16
C ALA A 9 8.57 -25.70 -0.97
N PHE A 10 7.78 -24.63 -1.17
CA PHE A 10 6.90 -24.11 -0.13
C PHE A 10 5.74 -25.07 0.18
N ARG A 11 5.14 -25.66 -0.85
CA ARG A 11 4.08 -26.67 -0.70
C ARG A 11 4.57 -27.91 0.04
N ASP A 12 5.76 -28.40 -0.30
CA ASP A 12 6.34 -29.58 0.34
C ASP A 12 6.66 -29.29 1.83
N ASP A 13 7.09 -28.06 2.15
CA ASP A 13 7.26 -27.60 3.53
C ASP A 13 5.94 -27.58 4.31
N LYS A 14 4.89 -27.01 3.72
CA LYS A 14 3.53 -27.00 4.28
C LYS A 14 3.03 -28.42 4.56
N TYR A 15 3.19 -29.34 3.61
CA TYR A 15 2.80 -30.74 3.81
C TYR A 15 3.60 -31.42 4.92
N SER A 16 4.92 -31.17 4.98
CA SER A 16 5.76 -31.69 6.07
C SER A 16 5.32 -31.16 7.43
N PHE A 17 4.97 -29.87 7.53
CA PHE A 17 4.43 -29.26 8.75
C PHE A 17 3.18 -30.00 9.25
N PHE A 18 2.18 -30.21 8.40
CA PHE A 18 0.93 -30.85 8.80
C PHE A 18 1.10 -32.35 9.11
N GLN A 19 2.00 -33.04 8.40
CA GLN A 19 2.34 -34.43 8.72
C GLN A 19 2.97 -34.55 10.11
N ASN A 20 3.95 -33.70 10.42
CA ASN A 20 4.69 -33.73 11.70
C ASN A 20 3.84 -33.23 12.88
N THR A 21 3.01 -32.21 12.66
CA THR A 21 2.16 -31.63 13.72
C THR A 21 1.04 -32.59 14.13
N SER A 22 0.50 -33.37 13.18
CA SER A 22 -0.50 -34.41 13.48
C SER A 22 0.00 -35.52 14.40
N GLN A 23 1.31 -35.74 14.46
CA GLN A 23 1.94 -36.80 15.25
C GLN A 23 2.35 -36.33 16.67
N ASN A 24 2.52 -35.01 16.87
CA ASN A 24 3.18 -34.44 18.06
C ASN A 24 2.34 -33.42 18.85
N ALA A 25 1.00 -33.56 18.86
CA ALA A 25 0.05 -32.67 19.54
C ALA A 25 0.17 -32.68 21.10
N SER A 26 1.32 -32.27 21.62
CA SER A 26 1.64 -32.14 23.05
C SER A 26 2.00 -30.70 23.42
N ASN A 27 2.13 -30.44 24.73
CA ASN A 27 2.37 -29.11 25.32
C ASN A 27 3.66 -28.39 24.80
N ASN A 28 4.60 -29.10 24.14
CA ASN A 28 5.83 -28.52 23.58
C ASN A 28 5.73 -28.08 22.10
N SER A 29 4.51 -28.09 21.52
CA SER A 29 4.26 -27.77 20.11
C SER A 29 4.81 -26.41 19.64
N ILE A 30 4.74 -25.36 20.47
CA ILE A 30 5.15 -24.00 20.05
C ILE A 30 6.67 -23.86 19.97
N GLU A 31 7.40 -24.41 20.95
CA GLU A 31 8.88 -24.35 20.95
C GLU A 31 9.44 -25.11 19.75
N MET A 32 8.86 -26.28 19.43
CA MET A 32 9.22 -27.05 18.24
C MET A 32 8.94 -26.29 16.94
N ILE A 33 7.83 -25.55 16.87
CA ILE A 33 7.50 -24.71 15.70
C ILE A 33 8.47 -23.53 15.58
N ASP A 34 8.86 -22.89 16.69
CA ASP A 34 9.86 -21.83 16.69
C ASP A 34 11.23 -22.35 16.24
N ILE A 35 11.60 -23.57 16.63
CA ILE A 35 12.82 -24.24 16.16
C ILE A 35 12.71 -24.52 14.65
N GLN A 36 11.63 -25.16 14.21
CA GLN A 36 11.41 -25.50 12.80
C GLN A 36 11.41 -24.25 11.89
N ALA A 37 10.83 -23.14 12.34
CA ALA A 37 10.83 -21.88 11.60
C ALA A 37 12.23 -21.25 11.51
N LYS A 38 13.04 -21.35 12.58
CA LYS A 38 14.42 -20.86 12.61
C LYS A 38 15.41 -21.73 11.85
N GLU A 39 15.12 -23.02 11.68
CA GLU A 39 15.91 -23.92 10.85
C GLU A 39 15.77 -23.61 9.35
N LYS A 40 14.78 -22.80 8.95
CA LYS A 40 14.65 -22.36 7.56
C LYS A 40 15.75 -21.40 7.21
N ASN A 41 16.58 -21.82 6.26
CA ASN A 41 17.67 -21.00 5.74
C ASN A 41 17.14 -19.76 5.01
N PHE A 42 17.99 -18.74 4.92
CA PHE A 42 17.63 -17.47 4.32
C PHE A 42 17.26 -17.62 2.83
N LYS A 43 17.94 -18.53 2.12
CA LYS A 43 17.62 -18.82 0.71
C LYS A 43 16.15 -19.21 0.53
N PHE A 44 15.66 -20.18 1.29
CA PHE A 44 14.27 -20.64 1.25
C PHE A 44 13.30 -19.50 1.60
N LEU A 45 13.57 -18.78 2.70
CA LEU A 45 12.73 -17.68 3.16
C LEU A 45 12.67 -16.55 2.12
N SER A 46 13.80 -16.21 1.51
CA SER A 46 13.88 -15.18 0.49
C SER A 46 13.14 -15.54 -0.80
N GLU A 47 13.22 -16.80 -1.24
CA GLU A 47 12.55 -17.28 -2.45
C GLU A 47 11.03 -17.35 -2.27
N ASN A 48 10.58 -17.76 -1.08
CA ASN A 48 9.17 -18.01 -0.80
C ASN A 48 8.48 -16.88 -0.02
N LYS A 49 9.17 -15.77 0.31
CA LYS A 49 8.64 -14.64 1.10
C LYS A 49 7.20 -14.26 0.73
N GLY A 50 6.94 -14.06 -0.57
CA GLY A 50 5.61 -13.63 -1.03
C GLY A 50 4.53 -14.68 -0.81
N LEU A 51 4.87 -15.96 -1.03
CA LEU A 51 3.94 -17.06 -0.79
C LEU A 51 3.64 -17.19 0.70
N ILE A 52 4.65 -17.05 1.56
CA ILE A 52 4.50 -17.07 3.01
C ILE A 52 3.63 -15.89 3.50
N GLU A 53 3.85 -14.69 2.99
CA GLU A 53 3.03 -13.51 3.34
C GLU A 53 1.58 -13.66 2.92
N GLN A 54 1.35 -14.14 1.70
CA GLN A 54 0.00 -14.39 1.18
C GLN A 54 -0.70 -15.50 1.98
N GLU A 55 -0.02 -16.62 2.22
CA GLU A 55 -0.52 -17.74 3.02
C GLU A 55 -0.89 -17.26 4.42
N PHE A 56 0.02 -16.58 5.11
CA PHE A 56 -0.20 -16.05 6.45
C PHE A 56 -1.39 -15.08 6.48
N SER A 57 -1.46 -14.13 5.54
CA SER A 57 -2.55 -13.17 5.46
C SER A 57 -3.90 -13.83 5.28
N GLN A 58 -3.99 -14.78 4.35
CA GLN A 58 -5.24 -15.44 3.99
C GLN A 58 -5.68 -16.39 5.09
N LEU A 59 -4.74 -17.16 5.64
CA LEU A 59 -4.98 -18.07 6.76
C LEU A 59 -5.44 -17.31 8.01
N TYR A 60 -4.74 -16.24 8.39
CA TYR A 60 -5.10 -15.44 9.55
C TYR A 60 -6.49 -14.81 9.40
N ALA A 61 -6.83 -14.34 8.19
CA ALA A 61 -8.15 -13.78 7.90
C ALA A 61 -9.26 -14.84 7.96
N SER A 62 -9.04 -16.05 7.42
CA SER A 62 -10.00 -17.16 7.51
C SER A 62 -10.21 -17.61 8.95
N LEU A 63 -9.12 -17.87 9.69
CA LEU A 63 -9.18 -18.31 11.10
C LEU A 63 -9.82 -17.28 12.02
N SER A 64 -9.62 -15.98 11.74
CA SER A 64 -10.25 -14.91 12.52
C SER A 64 -11.78 -14.87 12.37
N LYS A 65 -12.34 -15.45 11.30
CA LYS A 65 -13.79 -15.56 11.06
C LYS A 65 -14.40 -16.78 11.73
N HIS A 66 -13.70 -17.92 11.69
CA HIS A 66 -14.18 -19.20 12.21
C HIS A 66 -13.41 -19.56 13.49
N LYS A 67 -13.98 -19.20 14.64
CA LYS A 67 -13.39 -19.46 15.98
C LYS A 67 -13.51 -20.92 16.44
N GLU A 68 -13.90 -21.83 15.55
CA GLU A 68 -13.97 -23.25 15.88
C GLU A 68 -12.56 -23.82 16.11
N LYS A 69 -12.48 -24.93 16.84
CA LYS A 69 -11.21 -25.52 17.29
C LYS A 69 -10.42 -26.07 16.11
N GLN A 70 -9.65 -25.21 15.47
CA GLN A 70 -8.73 -25.47 14.37
C GLN A 70 -7.28 -25.24 14.83
N GLU A 71 -6.90 -25.86 15.96
CA GLU A 71 -5.60 -25.63 16.62
C GLU A 71 -4.41 -25.86 15.66
N GLU A 72 -4.45 -26.91 14.85
CA GLU A 72 -3.40 -27.22 13.86
C GLU A 72 -3.19 -26.09 12.85
N PHE A 73 -4.26 -25.42 12.42
CA PHE A 73 -4.20 -24.30 11.48
C PHE A 73 -3.74 -23.00 12.15
N TRP A 74 -4.11 -22.77 13.41
CA TRP A 74 -3.55 -21.66 14.19
C TRP A 74 -2.06 -21.86 14.46
N LEU A 75 -1.61 -23.09 14.70
CA LEU A 75 -0.19 -23.44 14.80
C LEU A 75 0.54 -23.21 13.47
N TYR A 76 -0.07 -23.57 12.33
CA TYR A 76 0.50 -23.27 11.02
C TYR A 76 0.56 -21.76 10.76
N CYS A 77 -0.47 -21.00 11.17
CA CYS A 77 -0.47 -19.54 11.10
C CYS A 77 0.67 -18.93 11.93
N TYR A 78 0.90 -19.46 13.13
CA TYR A 78 2.03 -19.09 13.98
C TYR A 78 3.39 -19.41 13.31
N TYR A 79 3.49 -20.58 12.68
CA TYR A 79 4.67 -21.00 11.94
C TYR A 79 5.01 -20.05 10.78
N CYS A 80 4.03 -19.71 9.93
CA CYS A 80 4.23 -18.73 8.87
C CYS A 80 4.66 -17.35 9.41
N CYS A 81 4.04 -16.91 10.52
CA CYS A 81 4.40 -15.65 11.16
C CYS A 81 5.85 -15.67 11.69
N SER A 82 6.31 -16.80 12.23
CA SER A 82 7.65 -17.00 12.75
C SER A 82 8.71 -17.07 11.64
N MET A 83 8.37 -17.67 10.50
CA MET A 83 9.23 -17.63 9.30
C MET A 83 9.41 -16.20 8.78
N LEU A 84 8.34 -15.39 8.78
CA LEU A 84 8.43 -13.97 8.38
C LEU A 84 9.27 -13.16 9.36
N GLU A 85 9.08 -13.34 10.67
CA GLU A 85 9.92 -12.70 11.69
C GLU A 85 11.40 -13.04 11.50
N THR A 86 11.72 -14.31 11.24
CA THR A 86 13.09 -14.79 10.99
C THR A 86 13.66 -14.16 9.72
N TYR A 87 12.90 -14.16 8.62
CA TYR A 87 13.30 -13.50 7.37
C TYR A 87 13.65 -12.03 7.59
N TYR A 88 12.79 -11.27 8.28
CA TYR A 88 13.01 -9.84 8.51
C TYR A 88 14.12 -9.55 9.51
N LEU A 89 14.42 -10.49 10.41
CA LEU A 89 15.59 -10.44 11.28
C LEU A 89 16.88 -10.60 10.45
N ASP A 90 16.93 -11.63 9.61
CA ASP A 90 18.08 -11.91 8.73
C ASP A 90 18.30 -10.82 7.68
N TYR A 91 17.22 -10.20 7.21
CA TYR A 91 17.24 -9.11 6.24
C TYR A 91 17.47 -7.72 6.88
N ASP A 92 17.70 -7.64 8.19
CA ASP A 92 17.99 -6.41 8.94
C ASP A 92 16.88 -5.34 8.83
N GLN A 93 15.63 -5.76 9.05
CA GLN A 93 14.45 -4.88 9.08
C GLN A 93 13.76 -4.87 10.46
N PRO A 94 14.28 -4.13 11.45
CA PRO A 94 13.82 -4.21 12.84
C PRO A 94 12.35 -3.79 13.02
N ALA A 95 11.84 -2.87 12.21
CA ALA A 95 10.44 -2.46 12.26
C ALA A 95 9.48 -3.62 11.94
N LYS A 96 9.83 -4.43 10.94
CA LYS A 96 9.06 -5.62 10.54
C LYS A 96 9.19 -6.74 11.55
N VAL A 97 10.37 -6.93 12.14
CA VAL A 97 10.55 -7.89 13.25
C VAL A 97 9.60 -7.56 14.41
N VAL A 98 9.50 -6.29 14.82
CA VAL A 98 8.57 -5.87 15.88
C VAL A 98 7.11 -6.09 15.47
N GLU A 99 6.75 -5.81 14.22
CA GLU A 99 5.41 -6.06 13.68
C GLU A 99 5.02 -7.53 13.78
N TYR A 100 5.82 -8.44 13.21
CA TYR A 100 5.55 -9.87 13.23
C TYR A 100 5.67 -10.47 14.63
N SER A 101 6.58 -9.99 15.47
CA SER A 101 6.64 -10.41 16.88
C SER A 101 5.35 -10.07 17.64
N ASN A 102 4.76 -8.91 17.37
CA ASN A 102 3.46 -8.53 17.96
C ASN A 102 2.30 -9.36 17.40
N LEU A 103 2.32 -9.69 16.11
CA LEU A 103 1.32 -10.58 15.50
C LEU A 103 1.42 -12.00 16.05
N ARG A 104 2.63 -12.54 16.16
CA ARG A 104 2.92 -13.83 16.77
C ARG A 104 2.39 -13.91 18.21
N LYS A 105 2.61 -12.86 19.01
CA LYS A 105 2.03 -12.77 20.38
C LYS A 105 0.50 -12.76 20.37
N LYS A 106 -0.16 -12.12 19.41
CA LYS A 106 -1.62 -12.15 19.29
C LYS A 106 -2.13 -13.53 18.92
N ILE A 107 -1.49 -14.19 17.95
CA ILE A 107 -1.83 -15.56 17.54
C ILE A 107 -1.67 -16.51 18.73
N TRP A 108 -0.58 -16.36 19.48
CA TRP A 108 -0.36 -17.11 20.72
C TRP A 108 -1.46 -16.87 21.76
N GLN A 109 -1.88 -15.62 21.96
CA GLN A 109 -3.00 -15.32 22.87
C GLN A 109 -4.32 -15.95 22.42
N GLU A 110 -4.59 -16.02 21.11
CA GLU A 110 -5.77 -16.73 20.59
C GLU A 110 -5.64 -18.24 20.82
N LEU A 111 -4.47 -18.83 20.54
CA LEU A 111 -4.17 -20.24 20.85
C LEU A 111 -4.36 -20.56 22.35
N GLU A 112 -3.88 -19.71 23.26
CA GLU A 112 -4.08 -19.88 24.71
C GLU A 112 -5.55 -19.79 25.11
N LYS A 113 -6.32 -18.85 24.54
CA LYS A 113 -7.77 -18.75 24.80
C LYS A 113 -8.51 -20.03 24.38
N HIS A 114 -8.05 -20.69 23.32
CA HIS A 114 -8.61 -21.96 22.86
C HIS A 114 -8.24 -23.17 23.75
N ARG A 115 -7.20 -23.06 24.59
CA ARG A 115 -6.70 -24.12 25.50
C ARG A 115 -7.27 -24.11 26.95
N GLU A 116 -8.24 -23.22 27.25
CA GLU A 116 -8.86 -22.95 28.56
C GLU A 116 -8.01 -22.18 29.61
N TYR A 117 -8.41 -20.91 29.86
CA TYR A 117 -8.67 -20.28 31.18
C TYR A 117 -9.29 -18.89 30.93
N PRO A 118 -10.58 -18.64 31.25
CA PRO A 118 -11.22 -17.35 31.03
C PRO A 118 -11.00 -16.45 32.25
N ASN A 119 -9.77 -15.96 32.48
CA ASN A 119 -9.57 -14.84 33.41
C ASN A 119 -8.15 -14.24 33.30
N LYS A 120 -7.94 -13.40 32.29
CA LYS A 120 -6.99 -12.29 32.42
C LYS A 120 -7.72 -11.01 32.08
N LYS A 121 -7.93 -10.18 33.11
CA LYS A 121 -8.39 -8.80 32.96
C LYS A 121 -7.48 -8.11 31.95
N GLN A 122 -8.06 -7.58 30.88
CA GLN A 122 -7.35 -6.72 29.95
C GLN A 122 -6.65 -5.60 30.74
N PRO A 123 -5.38 -5.30 30.45
CA PRO A 123 -4.70 -4.19 31.09
C PRO A 123 -5.48 -2.91 30.82
N VAL A 124 -5.76 -2.17 31.89
CA VAL A 124 -6.48 -0.89 31.86
C VAL A 124 -5.82 0.01 30.82
N ALA A 125 -6.58 0.41 29.81
CA ALA A 125 -6.11 1.24 28.71
C ALA A 125 -5.44 2.50 29.30
N ALA A 126 -4.15 2.71 28.98
CA ALA A 126 -3.45 3.93 29.34
C ALA A 126 -4.27 5.16 28.89
N GLY A 127 -4.34 6.19 29.75
CA GLY A 127 -5.12 7.40 29.47
C GLY A 127 -4.72 8.03 28.13
N PHE A 128 -5.69 8.59 27.41
CA PHE A 128 -5.51 9.12 26.05
C PHE A 128 -4.29 10.04 25.93
N ILE A 129 -4.08 10.96 26.87
CA ILE A 129 -2.94 11.89 26.87
C ILE A 129 -1.60 11.16 27.00
N LYS A 130 -1.55 10.07 27.79
CA LYS A 130 -0.34 9.23 27.91
C LYS A 130 -0.08 8.45 26.62
N LYS A 131 -1.12 7.91 25.97
CA LYS A 131 -0.98 7.25 24.66
C LYS A 131 -0.67 8.23 23.54
N LEU A 132 -1.23 9.44 23.56
CA LEU A 132 -0.94 10.48 22.59
C LEU A 132 0.49 11.00 22.78
N GLY A 133 0.92 11.23 24.03
CA GLY A 133 2.30 11.62 24.34
C GLY A 133 3.31 10.51 24.00
N GLN A 134 2.98 9.25 24.26
CA GLN A 134 3.78 8.11 23.82
C GLN A 134 3.80 8.02 22.29
N LYS A 135 2.65 8.11 21.62
CA LYS A 135 2.58 8.03 20.16
C LYS A 135 3.29 9.19 19.47
N VAL A 136 3.13 10.43 19.95
CA VAL A 136 3.85 11.60 19.43
C VAL A 136 5.34 11.49 19.75
N GLY A 137 5.71 11.01 20.93
CA GLY A 137 7.10 10.76 21.29
C GLY A 137 7.73 9.65 20.45
N ASP A 138 6.98 8.58 20.20
CA ASP A 138 7.36 7.46 19.34
C ASP A 138 7.44 7.91 17.88
N ASP A 139 6.48 8.69 17.37
CA ASP A 139 6.47 9.23 16.01
C ASP A 139 7.61 10.26 15.81
N LEU A 140 7.91 11.12 16.80
CA LEU A 140 9.04 12.06 16.73
C LEU A 140 10.38 11.33 16.84
N LYS A 141 10.48 10.35 17.74
CA LYS A 141 11.64 9.47 17.83
C LYS A 141 11.79 8.67 16.54
N ASP A 142 10.68 8.23 15.96
CA ASP A 142 10.65 7.49 14.71
C ASP A 142 11.07 8.36 13.54
N ILE A 143 10.65 9.63 13.47
CA ILE A 143 11.13 10.62 12.49
C ILE A 143 12.63 10.88 12.68
N ALA A 144 13.09 11.07 13.93
CA ALA A 144 14.50 11.27 14.23
C ALA A 144 15.36 10.03 13.90
N THR A 145 14.82 8.81 14.07
CA THR A 145 15.47 7.56 13.65
C THR A 145 15.21 7.20 12.20
N SER A 146 14.23 7.80 11.53
CA SER A 146 13.91 7.54 10.12
C SER A 146 15.04 7.99 9.20
N VAL A 147 15.82 9.01 9.60
CA VAL A 147 17.08 9.38 8.93
C VAL A 147 18.08 8.22 8.94
N LYS A 148 18.00 7.30 9.90
CA LYS A 148 18.83 6.08 9.98
C LYS A 148 18.21 4.87 9.28
N HIS A 149 16.94 4.95 8.85
CA HIS A 149 16.22 3.87 8.17
C HIS A 149 15.88 4.27 6.73
N ALA A 150 16.72 3.84 5.79
CA ALA A 150 16.62 4.16 4.37
C ALA A 150 15.21 3.95 3.78
N SER A 151 14.53 2.86 4.12
CA SER A 151 13.16 2.57 3.64
C SER A 151 12.10 3.56 4.15
N LYS A 152 12.19 4.00 5.41
CA LYS A 152 11.27 5.01 5.97
C LYS A 152 11.53 6.38 5.34
N LEU A 153 12.80 6.79 5.26
CA LEU A 153 13.19 8.05 4.61
C LEU A 153 12.69 8.11 3.16
N ARG A 154 12.82 7.02 2.41
CA ARG A 154 12.32 6.86 1.04
C ARG A 154 10.80 7.11 0.95
N ASN A 155 10.02 6.56 1.88
CA ASN A 155 8.57 6.74 1.92
C ASN A 155 8.17 8.18 2.22
N GLU A 156 8.86 8.82 3.18
CA GLU A 156 8.65 10.24 3.50
C GLU A 156 8.98 11.14 2.31
N VAL A 157 10.09 10.89 1.60
CA VAL A 157 10.43 11.62 0.37
C VAL A 157 9.34 11.46 -0.70
N GLY A 158 8.78 10.26 -0.83
CA GLY A 158 7.63 10.00 -1.71
C GLY A 158 6.39 10.81 -1.35
N LEU A 159 6.05 10.86 -0.06
CA LEU A 159 4.93 11.66 0.46
C LEU A 159 5.14 13.16 0.24
N LEU A 160 6.36 13.66 0.51
CA LEU A 160 6.72 15.05 0.28
C LEU A 160 6.62 15.43 -1.21
N ASN A 161 6.99 14.52 -2.12
CA ASN A 161 6.82 14.75 -3.55
C ASN A 161 5.34 14.82 -3.96
N MET A 162 4.47 13.98 -3.39
CA MET A 162 3.01 14.10 -3.60
C MET A 162 2.49 15.44 -3.07
N GLY A 163 2.93 15.87 -1.88
CA GLY A 163 2.60 17.18 -1.32
C GLY A 163 3.07 18.34 -2.21
N ARG A 164 4.27 18.24 -2.78
CA ARG A 164 4.80 19.21 -3.75
C ARG A 164 3.93 19.27 -5.01
N MET A 165 3.57 18.14 -5.61
CA MET A 165 2.69 18.11 -6.79
C MET A 165 1.34 18.76 -6.47
N TYR A 166 0.76 18.43 -5.33
CA TYR A 166 -0.48 19.05 -4.88
C TYR A 166 -0.34 20.57 -4.80
N TRP A 167 0.70 21.06 -4.12
CA TRP A 167 0.96 22.50 -4.02
C TRP A 167 1.10 23.13 -5.39
N THR A 168 1.88 22.53 -6.30
CA THR A 168 2.09 23.05 -7.65
C THR A 168 0.77 23.22 -8.39
N PHE A 169 -0.09 22.21 -8.44
CA PHE A 169 -1.36 22.30 -9.17
C PHE A 169 -2.36 23.22 -8.49
N CYS A 170 -2.45 23.17 -7.16
CA CYS A 170 -3.32 24.08 -6.40
C CYS A 170 -2.90 25.55 -6.61
N ARG A 171 -1.60 25.86 -6.55
CA ARG A 171 -1.03 27.17 -6.85
C ARG A 171 -1.37 27.61 -8.27
N LEU A 172 -1.21 26.73 -9.26
CA LEU A 172 -1.51 27.03 -10.65
C LEU A 172 -3.00 27.31 -10.85
N THR A 173 -3.89 26.53 -10.23
CA THR A 173 -5.33 26.81 -10.20
C THR A 173 -5.59 28.19 -9.62
N LEU A 174 -5.11 28.46 -8.39
CA LEU A 174 -5.37 29.73 -7.69
C LEU A 174 -4.80 30.93 -8.45
N THR A 175 -3.57 30.85 -8.95
CA THR A 175 -2.91 31.94 -9.68
C THR A 175 -3.69 32.30 -10.95
N ASN A 176 -4.04 31.30 -11.76
CA ASN A 176 -4.83 31.53 -12.98
C ASN A 176 -6.25 32.03 -12.65
N SER A 177 -6.87 31.53 -11.58
CA SER A 177 -8.18 32.01 -11.11
C SER A 177 -8.11 33.47 -10.64
N PHE A 178 -7.14 33.85 -9.81
CA PHE A 178 -7.00 35.22 -9.32
C PHE A 178 -6.68 36.20 -10.44
N GLN A 179 -5.80 35.84 -11.37
CA GLN A 179 -5.51 36.67 -12.53
C GLN A 179 -6.74 36.88 -13.41
N HIS A 180 -7.56 35.84 -13.61
CA HIS A 180 -8.80 35.97 -14.37
C HIS A 180 -9.85 36.81 -13.64
N LEU A 181 -10.07 36.54 -12.36
CA LEU A 181 -11.03 37.27 -11.52
C LEU A 181 -10.66 38.76 -11.40
N ALA A 182 -9.37 39.07 -11.24
CA ALA A 182 -8.89 40.45 -11.17
C ALA A 182 -9.11 41.23 -12.46
N LYS A 183 -8.96 40.56 -13.62
CA LYS A 183 -9.12 41.21 -14.93
C LYS A 183 -10.58 41.38 -15.35
N ASN A 184 -11.46 40.47 -14.94
CA ASN A 184 -12.80 40.35 -15.53
C ASN A 184 -13.96 40.48 -14.54
N THR A 185 -13.72 40.59 -13.23
CA THR A 185 -14.79 40.65 -12.22
C THR A 185 -14.49 41.65 -11.09
N HIS A 186 -15.47 42.45 -10.69
CA HIS A 186 -15.39 43.28 -9.47
C HIS A 186 -15.48 42.47 -8.16
N TRP A 187 -15.39 41.13 -8.22
CA TRP A 187 -15.47 40.27 -7.04
C TRP A 187 -14.45 40.71 -5.98
N LEU A 188 -13.18 40.89 -6.37
CA LEU A 188 -12.11 41.17 -5.41
C LEU A 188 -12.35 42.46 -4.63
N GLU A 189 -13.01 43.45 -5.25
CA GLU A 189 -13.45 44.67 -4.58
C GLU A 189 -14.57 44.40 -3.55
N GLN A 190 -15.51 43.51 -3.87
CA GLN A 190 -16.56 43.09 -2.92
C GLN A 190 -15.98 42.34 -1.72
N LEU A 191 -15.04 41.43 -1.96
CA LEU A 191 -14.35 40.69 -0.90
C LEU A 191 -13.48 41.63 -0.03
N SER A 192 -12.79 42.58 -0.66
CA SER A 192 -12.03 43.64 0.02
C SER A 192 -12.92 44.47 0.95
N LYS A 193 -14.12 44.87 0.49
CA LYS A 193 -15.13 45.56 1.31
C LYS A 193 -15.60 44.71 2.49
N TRP A 194 -15.79 43.41 2.28
CA TRP A 194 -16.23 42.50 3.34
C TRP A 194 -15.16 42.25 4.41
N ILE A 195 -13.88 42.14 4.01
CA ILE A 195 -12.75 41.89 4.93
C ILE A 195 -12.19 43.22 5.51
N ASN A 196 -12.68 44.37 5.02
CA ASN A 196 -12.17 45.70 5.35
C ASN A 196 -10.64 45.83 5.18
N LYS A 197 -10.09 45.16 4.17
CA LYS A 197 -8.67 45.20 3.78
C LYS A 197 -8.54 45.21 2.26
N PRO A 198 -7.69 46.08 1.66
CA PRO A 198 -7.48 46.08 0.22
C PRO A 198 -6.84 44.75 -0.22
N ILE A 199 -7.54 44.03 -1.09
CA ILE A 199 -7.07 42.77 -1.68
C ILE A 199 -6.46 43.07 -3.05
N ASP A 200 -5.14 42.90 -3.14
CA ASP A 200 -4.38 43.06 -4.38
C ASP A 200 -4.07 41.69 -4.98
N ALA A 201 -4.63 41.43 -6.18
CA ALA A 201 -4.45 40.17 -6.88
C ALA A 201 -3.00 39.91 -7.29
N GLU A 202 -2.26 40.95 -7.69
CA GLU A 202 -0.86 40.80 -8.11
C GLU A 202 0.01 40.44 -6.91
N LYS A 203 -0.27 41.06 -5.75
CA LYS A 203 0.40 40.72 -4.49
C LYS A 203 0.12 39.28 -4.07
N ILE A 204 -1.13 38.81 -4.17
CA ILE A 204 -1.50 37.42 -3.87
C ILE A 204 -0.78 36.45 -4.81
N VAL A 205 -0.79 36.72 -6.11
CA VAL A 205 -0.10 35.90 -7.12
C VAL A 205 1.39 35.84 -6.80
N LYS A 206 2.04 36.97 -6.56
CA LYS A 206 3.47 37.02 -6.20
C LYS A 206 3.79 36.22 -4.94
N GLN A 207 2.93 36.28 -3.93
CA GLN A 207 3.09 35.49 -2.71
C GLN A 207 2.94 33.98 -2.96
N LEU A 208 1.99 33.58 -3.82
CA LEU A 208 1.83 32.19 -4.25
C LEU A 208 3.01 31.69 -5.09
N GLU A 209 3.68 32.57 -5.85
CA GLU A 209 4.84 32.24 -6.69
C GLU A 209 6.18 32.22 -5.95
N THR A 210 6.27 32.86 -4.78
CA THR A 210 7.51 32.94 -3.99
C THR A 210 8.20 31.59 -3.74
N PRO A 211 7.51 30.47 -3.41
CA PRO A 211 8.19 29.18 -3.19
C PRO A 211 8.56 28.44 -4.49
N ASN A 212 8.32 28.99 -5.68
CA ASN A 212 8.42 28.25 -6.94
C ASN A 212 9.84 27.72 -7.22
N ASP A 213 10.89 28.48 -6.93
CA ASP A 213 12.27 28.03 -7.14
C ASP A 213 12.62 26.84 -6.23
N ILE A 214 12.17 26.89 -4.98
CA ILE A 214 12.32 25.78 -4.02
C ILE A 214 11.56 24.55 -4.51
N LEU A 215 10.33 24.73 -5.01
CA LEU A 215 9.51 23.63 -5.53
C LEU A 215 10.09 23.01 -6.80
N ARG A 216 10.71 23.81 -7.68
CA ARG A 216 11.45 23.32 -8.85
C ARG A 216 12.65 22.49 -8.40
N ALA A 217 13.44 22.97 -7.44
CA ALA A 217 14.55 22.20 -6.88
C ALA A 217 14.09 20.87 -6.26
N PHE A 218 13.03 20.90 -5.44
CA PHE A 218 12.45 19.70 -4.83
C PHE A 218 11.85 18.71 -5.83
N SER A 219 11.34 19.19 -6.98
CA SER A 219 10.83 18.31 -8.03
C SER A 219 11.88 17.37 -8.60
N VAL A 220 13.16 17.77 -8.62
CA VAL A 220 14.28 16.92 -9.03
C VAL A 220 14.86 16.22 -7.81
N GLY A 221 15.08 16.98 -6.74
CA GLY A 221 15.73 16.52 -5.52
C GLY A 221 15.02 15.33 -4.87
N PHE A 222 13.68 15.29 -4.84
CA PHE A 222 12.98 14.17 -4.24
C PHE A 222 13.12 12.87 -5.03
N PHE A 223 13.02 12.89 -6.37
CA PHE A 223 13.23 11.70 -7.18
C PHE A 223 14.71 11.26 -7.16
N ALA A 224 15.66 12.21 -7.23
CA ALA A 224 17.08 11.90 -7.12
C ALA A 224 17.44 11.32 -5.74
N ALA A 225 16.90 11.86 -4.64
CA ALA A 225 17.10 11.32 -3.31
C ALA A 225 16.49 9.91 -3.19
N ARG A 226 15.28 9.69 -3.69
CA ARG A 226 14.63 8.37 -3.68
C ARG A 226 15.44 7.35 -4.48
N PHE A 227 15.96 7.75 -5.65
CA PHE A 227 16.89 6.94 -6.46
C PHE A 227 18.14 6.55 -5.68
N ILE A 228 18.84 7.53 -5.09
CA ILE A 228 20.08 7.30 -4.33
C ILE A 228 19.84 6.39 -3.13
N ILE A 229 18.73 6.60 -2.40
CA ILE A 229 18.36 5.75 -1.27
C ILE A 229 18.12 4.31 -1.73
N ASN A 230 17.34 4.11 -2.80
CA ASN A 230 17.08 2.78 -3.35
C ASN A 230 18.36 2.11 -3.86
N ALA A 231 19.22 2.85 -4.56
CA ALA A 231 20.53 2.36 -5.01
C ALA A 231 21.42 2.00 -3.81
N GLY A 232 21.44 2.82 -2.76
CA GLY A 232 22.17 2.55 -1.53
C GLY A 232 21.69 1.27 -0.84
N ILE A 233 20.39 1.00 -0.82
CA ILE A 233 19.84 -0.26 -0.30
C ILE A 233 20.29 -1.44 -1.16
N VAL A 234 20.20 -1.35 -2.50
CA VAL A 234 20.68 -2.41 -3.40
C VAL A 234 22.18 -2.67 -3.18
N LEU A 235 23.00 -1.62 -3.09
CA LEU A 235 24.43 -1.74 -2.83
C LEU A 235 24.73 -2.37 -1.46
N LYS A 236 24.00 -1.96 -0.41
CA LYS A 236 24.10 -2.54 0.94
C LYS A 236 23.89 -4.06 0.87
N HIS A 237 22.75 -4.51 0.36
CA HIS A 237 22.42 -5.93 0.33
C HIS A 237 23.25 -6.73 -0.69
N THR A 238 23.83 -6.08 -1.70
CA THR A 238 24.71 -6.76 -2.68
C THR A 238 26.13 -6.95 -2.14
N PHE A 239 26.74 -5.88 -1.62
CA PHE A 239 28.16 -5.80 -1.27
C PHE A 239 28.47 -5.88 0.23
N SER A 240 27.53 -5.50 1.08
CA SER A 240 27.62 -5.61 2.54
C SER A 240 26.42 -6.37 3.13
N PRO A 241 26.15 -7.59 2.64
CA PRO A 241 25.04 -8.41 3.11
C PRO A 241 25.25 -8.84 4.57
N THR A 242 24.15 -9.16 5.26
CA THR A 242 24.21 -9.90 6.53
C THR A 242 24.82 -11.29 6.34
N ASP A 243 25.20 -11.95 7.43
CA ASP A 243 25.77 -13.30 7.35
C ASP A 243 24.79 -14.31 6.74
N SER A 244 23.50 -14.21 7.08
CA SER A 244 22.43 -15.03 6.51
C SER A 244 22.24 -14.76 5.01
N GLU A 245 22.33 -13.49 4.58
CA GLU A 245 22.25 -13.13 3.16
C GLU A 245 23.41 -13.68 2.30
N LYS A 246 24.54 -14.06 2.91
CA LYS A 246 25.69 -14.65 2.19
C LYS A 246 25.41 -16.04 1.63
N GLU A 247 24.30 -16.69 2.01
CA GLU A 247 23.83 -17.93 1.40
C GLU A 247 23.51 -17.79 -0.10
N LEU A 248 23.14 -16.58 -0.54
CA LEU A 248 22.91 -16.27 -1.95
C LEU A 248 24.19 -15.75 -2.62
N SER A 249 24.35 -15.98 -3.91
CA SER A 249 25.43 -15.35 -4.67
C SER A 249 25.22 -13.83 -4.77
N LYS A 250 26.30 -13.08 -5.01
CA LYS A 250 26.22 -11.62 -5.21
C LYS A 250 25.24 -11.23 -6.33
N TRP A 251 25.24 -12.00 -7.42
CA TRP A 251 24.35 -11.76 -8.56
C TRP A 251 22.89 -12.05 -8.21
N GLU A 252 22.60 -13.16 -7.52
CA GLU A 252 21.23 -13.45 -7.07
C GLU A 252 20.70 -12.38 -6.12
N ARG A 253 21.53 -11.87 -5.19
CA ARG A 253 21.14 -10.75 -4.32
C ARG A 253 20.87 -9.49 -5.13
N PHE A 254 21.79 -9.09 -5.99
CA PHE A 254 21.62 -7.91 -6.84
C PHE A 254 20.35 -8.00 -7.68
N SER A 255 20.16 -9.12 -8.39
CA SER A 255 18.99 -9.37 -9.22
C SER A 255 17.69 -9.33 -8.41
N LYS A 256 17.66 -9.97 -7.22
CA LYS A 256 16.50 -9.88 -6.31
C LYS A 256 16.23 -8.45 -5.86
N GLU A 257 17.27 -7.68 -5.51
CA GLU A 257 17.12 -6.30 -5.02
C GLU A 257 16.69 -5.31 -6.11
N ILE A 258 17.17 -5.50 -7.36
CA ILE A 258 16.71 -4.77 -8.55
C ILE A 258 15.29 -5.16 -8.90
N SER A 259 14.98 -6.47 -8.98
CA SER A 259 13.64 -6.95 -9.26
C SER A 259 12.63 -6.41 -8.25
N LYS A 260 13.02 -6.26 -6.98
CA LYS A 260 12.26 -5.62 -5.89
C LYS A 260 12.07 -4.11 -6.02
N ARG A 261 12.76 -3.41 -6.92
CA ARG A 261 12.76 -1.93 -7.02
C ARG A 261 12.68 -1.37 -8.45
N HIS A 262 12.66 -2.21 -9.47
CA HIS A 262 12.80 -1.81 -10.88
C HIS A 262 11.77 -0.74 -11.30
N ALA A 263 10.50 -0.89 -10.91
CA ALA A 263 9.46 0.10 -11.23
C ALA A 263 9.71 1.45 -10.54
N GLU A 264 10.28 1.44 -9.34
CA GLU A 264 10.63 2.67 -8.62
C GLU A 264 11.86 3.35 -9.22
N PHE A 265 12.90 2.57 -9.53
CA PHE A 265 14.09 3.08 -10.22
C PHE A 265 13.72 3.72 -11.54
N LEU A 266 12.85 3.06 -12.32
CA LEU A 266 12.40 3.60 -13.59
C LEU A 266 11.63 4.92 -13.38
N ASN A 267 10.69 4.96 -12.44
CA ASN A 267 9.96 6.19 -12.10
C ASN A 267 10.91 7.31 -11.64
N ASP A 268 11.87 6.99 -10.77
CA ASP A 268 12.83 7.93 -10.21
C ASP A 268 13.76 8.53 -11.25
N ILE A 269 14.39 7.68 -12.07
CA ILE A 269 15.29 8.13 -13.13
C ILE A 269 14.54 8.98 -14.13
N VAL A 270 13.37 8.51 -14.59
CA VAL A 270 12.57 9.21 -15.59
C VAL A 270 12.16 10.56 -15.06
N TRP A 271 11.57 10.65 -13.87
CA TRP A 271 11.08 11.93 -13.37
C TRP A 271 12.18 12.86 -12.85
N ALA A 272 13.29 12.36 -12.32
CA ALA A 272 14.45 13.20 -12.01
C ALA A 272 15.00 13.85 -13.29
N THR A 273 15.11 13.08 -14.38
CA THR A 273 15.60 13.55 -15.67
C THR A 273 14.61 14.53 -16.31
N VAL A 274 13.34 14.13 -16.44
CA VAL A 274 12.29 14.94 -17.05
C VAL A 274 12.14 16.26 -16.29
N ASN A 275 12.00 16.23 -14.96
CA ASN A 275 11.90 17.47 -14.18
C ASN A 275 13.18 18.31 -14.26
N GLY A 276 14.35 17.68 -14.34
CA GLY A 276 15.62 18.39 -14.54
C GLY A 276 15.62 19.17 -15.86
N VAL A 277 15.23 18.50 -16.95
CA VAL A 277 15.19 19.09 -18.29
C VAL A 277 14.07 20.14 -18.41
N THR A 278 12.88 19.88 -17.87
CA THR A 278 11.71 20.74 -18.06
C THR A 278 11.62 21.91 -17.09
N ASN A 279 12.05 21.76 -15.83
CA ASN A 279 12.04 22.87 -14.86
C ASN A 279 13.25 23.79 -15.00
N TYR A 280 14.34 23.33 -15.60
CA TYR A 280 15.51 24.13 -15.95
C TYR A 280 15.64 24.29 -17.47
N ALA A 281 14.51 24.42 -18.17
CA ALA A 281 14.45 24.48 -19.63
C ALA A 281 15.34 25.59 -20.23
N GLU A 282 15.50 26.72 -19.54
CA GLU A 282 16.40 27.81 -19.94
C GLU A 282 17.87 27.35 -20.02
N PHE A 283 18.33 26.54 -19.06
CA PHE A 283 19.67 25.96 -19.05
C PHE A 283 19.88 24.98 -20.20
N PHE A 284 18.84 24.24 -20.59
CA PHE A 284 18.88 23.28 -21.69
C PHE A 284 18.46 23.87 -23.05
N HIS A 285 18.21 25.19 -23.12
CA HIS A 285 17.72 25.88 -24.33
C HIS A 285 16.44 25.28 -24.93
N ILE A 286 15.53 24.79 -24.09
CA ILE A 286 14.22 24.25 -24.48
C ILE A 286 13.15 25.32 -24.25
N SER A 287 12.24 25.51 -25.21
CA SER A 287 11.13 26.45 -25.04
C SER A 287 10.17 25.98 -23.95
N ALA A 288 9.52 26.91 -23.25
CA ALA A 288 8.52 26.57 -22.22
C ALA A 288 7.39 25.67 -22.77
N THR A 289 6.97 25.90 -24.01
CA THR A 289 5.98 25.06 -24.71
C THR A 289 6.47 23.63 -24.90
N ALA A 290 7.71 23.45 -25.34
CA ALA A 290 8.30 22.12 -25.51
C ALA A 290 8.46 21.41 -24.16
N ALA A 291 8.91 22.11 -23.12
CA ALA A 291 8.99 21.57 -21.76
C ALA A 291 7.63 21.11 -21.22
N GLY A 292 6.57 21.85 -21.51
CA GLY A 292 5.19 21.47 -21.21
C GLY A 292 4.77 20.18 -21.93
N TRP A 293 4.99 20.08 -23.24
CA TRP A 293 4.65 18.88 -24.00
C TRP A 293 5.45 17.64 -23.60
N ILE A 294 6.74 17.80 -23.27
CA ILE A 294 7.57 16.73 -22.71
C ILE A 294 6.94 16.24 -21.40
N THR A 295 6.60 17.15 -20.49
CA THR A 295 5.95 16.80 -19.22
C THR A 295 4.63 16.06 -19.44
N ALA A 296 3.79 16.54 -20.37
CA ALA A 296 2.54 15.88 -20.72
C ALA A 296 2.75 14.45 -21.25
N GLY A 297 3.73 14.25 -22.13
CA GLY A 297 4.09 12.93 -22.66
C GLY A 297 4.53 11.96 -21.54
N PHE A 298 5.33 12.43 -20.59
CA PHE A 298 5.80 11.60 -19.48
C PHE A 298 4.74 11.36 -18.38
N LEU A 299 3.69 12.19 -18.29
CA LEU A 299 2.51 11.83 -17.49
C LEU A 299 1.79 10.59 -18.04
N MET A 300 1.83 10.35 -19.36
CA MET A 300 1.31 9.09 -19.93
C MET A 300 2.23 7.89 -19.63
N PHE A 301 3.53 8.12 -19.46
CA PHE A 301 4.44 7.09 -18.97
C PHE A 301 4.01 6.58 -17.57
N ASP A 302 3.54 7.44 -16.67
CA ASP A 302 3.03 7.01 -15.36
C ASP A 302 1.81 6.09 -15.47
N VAL A 303 0.92 6.34 -16.44
CA VAL A 303 -0.21 5.46 -16.74
C VAL A 303 0.29 4.08 -17.17
N GLY A 304 1.25 4.04 -18.11
CA GLY A 304 1.86 2.80 -18.58
C GLY A 304 2.55 2.03 -17.45
N LEU A 305 3.29 2.72 -16.58
CA LEU A 305 3.95 2.12 -15.43
C LEU A 305 2.95 1.54 -14.42
N LEU A 306 1.82 2.22 -14.19
CA LEU A 306 0.76 1.71 -13.30
C LEU A 306 0.03 0.51 -13.91
N LEU A 307 -0.21 0.50 -15.22
CA LEU A 307 -0.77 -0.67 -15.93
C LEU A 307 0.19 -1.86 -15.86
N TRP A 308 1.48 -1.63 -16.08
CA TRP A 308 2.50 -2.65 -15.91
C TRP A 308 2.48 -3.25 -14.50
N ARG A 309 2.45 -2.39 -13.46
CA ARG A 309 2.38 -2.86 -12.06
C ARG A 309 1.09 -3.62 -11.76
N HIS A 310 -0.04 -3.20 -12.32
CA HIS A 310 -1.30 -3.92 -12.20
C HIS A 310 -1.21 -5.32 -12.81
N HIS A 311 -0.59 -5.44 -13.99
CA HIS A 311 -0.34 -6.73 -14.64
C HIS A 311 0.57 -7.63 -13.80
N LEU A 312 1.63 -7.09 -13.18
CA LEU A 312 2.49 -7.88 -12.28
C LEU A 312 1.73 -8.42 -11.08
N ALA A 313 0.90 -7.59 -10.44
CA ALA A 313 0.07 -8.03 -9.32
C ALA A 313 -0.95 -9.10 -9.75
N GLU A 314 -1.46 -9.04 -10.98
CA GLU A 314 -2.33 -10.06 -11.55
C GLU A 314 -1.61 -11.41 -11.67
N GLN A 315 -0.37 -11.42 -12.16
CA GLN A 315 0.42 -12.65 -12.27
C GLN A 315 0.67 -13.30 -10.91
N GLU A 316 0.94 -12.51 -9.87
CA GLU A 316 1.10 -13.02 -8.49
C GLU A 316 -0.20 -13.65 -7.96
N TYR A 317 -1.33 -12.97 -8.20
CA TYR A 317 -2.64 -13.51 -7.84
C TYR A 317 -2.93 -14.83 -8.56
N LEU A 318 -2.69 -14.90 -9.88
CA LEU A 318 -2.91 -16.11 -10.67
C LEU A 318 -2.01 -17.26 -10.23
N LEU A 319 -0.75 -16.96 -9.88
CA LEU A 319 0.17 -17.95 -9.33
C LEU A 319 -0.38 -18.56 -8.04
N LYS A 320 -0.74 -17.74 -7.05
CA LYS A 320 -1.27 -18.23 -5.77
C LYS A 320 -2.61 -18.93 -5.92
N LYS A 321 -3.46 -18.45 -6.84
CA LYS A 321 -4.72 -19.12 -7.17
C LYS A 321 -4.48 -20.52 -7.74
N SER A 322 -3.48 -20.68 -8.61
CA SER A 322 -3.12 -22.00 -9.16
C SER A 322 -2.59 -22.95 -8.08
N GLU A 323 -1.80 -22.44 -7.13
CA GLU A 323 -1.31 -23.21 -5.98
C GLU A 323 -2.47 -23.77 -5.16
N TYR A 324 -3.42 -22.91 -4.75
CA TYR A 324 -4.58 -23.39 -3.99
C TYR A 324 -5.47 -24.35 -4.78
N GLN A 325 -5.56 -24.21 -6.10
CA GLN A 325 -6.32 -25.16 -6.92
C GLN A 325 -5.65 -26.53 -6.98
N GLU A 326 -4.32 -26.58 -7.09
CA GLU A 326 -3.56 -27.84 -7.02
C GLU A 326 -3.64 -28.48 -5.63
N GLU A 327 -3.52 -27.69 -4.55
CA GLU A 327 -3.67 -28.19 -3.18
C GLU A 327 -5.06 -28.77 -2.94
N LEU A 328 -6.11 -28.04 -3.33
CA LEU A 328 -7.49 -28.50 -3.20
C LEU A 328 -7.70 -29.83 -3.93
N LYS A 329 -7.22 -29.94 -5.18
CA LYS A 329 -7.32 -31.17 -5.97
C LYS A 329 -6.58 -32.33 -5.30
N HIS A 330 -5.42 -32.06 -4.69
CA HIS A 330 -4.66 -33.07 -3.95
C HIS A 330 -5.45 -33.61 -2.74
N TYR A 331 -6.00 -32.72 -1.91
CA TYR A 331 -6.78 -33.14 -0.74
C TYR A 331 -8.12 -33.81 -1.11
N GLU A 332 -8.78 -33.36 -2.18
CA GLU A 332 -9.99 -34.02 -2.70
C GLU A 332 -9.70 -35.44 -3.19
N GLN A 333 -8.56 -35.67 -3.85
CA GLN A 333 -8.12 -37.01 -4.25
C GLN A 333 -7.83 -37.90 -3.04
N LEU A 334 -7.16 -37.38 -2.01
CA LEU A 334 -6.95 -38.13 -0.76
C LEU A 334 -8.27 -38.47 -0.07
N LEU A 335 -9.24 -37.56 -0.08
CA LEU A 335 -10.56 -37.77 0.52
C LEU A 335 -11.34 -38.89 -0.17
N VAL A 336 -11.26 -39.01 -1.49
CA VAL A 336 -11.87 -40.11 -2.25
C VAL A 336 -11.21 -41.46 -1.96
N ASN A 337 -9.89 -41.47 -1.75
CA ASN A 337 -9.12 -42.69 -1.55
C ASN A 337 -9.12 -43.18 -0.08
N THR A 338 -9.59 -42.36 0.86
CA THR A 338 -9.56 -42.65 2.29
C THR A 338 -10.87 -43.28 2.76
N THR A 339 -10.77 -44.38 3.52
CA THR A 339 -11.95 -45.06 4.12
C THR A 339 -12.09 -44.79 5.62
N ASN A 340 -11.08 -44.19 6.25
CA ASN A 340 -11.08 -43.87 7.68
C ASN A 340 -11.89 -42.59 7.97
N LYS A 341 -12.95 -42.71 8.77
CA LYS A 341 -13.84 -41.58 9.12
C LYS A 341 -13.15 -40.39 9.79
N ALA A 342 -12.17 -40.65 10.66
CA ALA A 342 -11.46 -39.57 11.36
C ALA A 342 -10.57 -38.77 10.40
N GLU A 343 -9.93 -39.46 9.47
CA GLU A 343 -9.08 -38.87 8.44
C GLU A 343 -9.91 -38.13 7.38
N ILE A 344 -11.07 -38.67 6.98
CA ILE A 344 -12.02 -37.98 6.11
C ILE A 344 -12.43 -36.64 6.72
N LEU A 345 -12.77 -36.59 8.02
CA LEU A 345 -13.14 -35.35 8.68
C LEU A 345 -11.98 -34.33 8.67
N LYS A 346 -10.75 -34.78 8.92
CA LYS A 346 -9.56 -33.91 8.86
C LYS A 346 -9.30 -33.38 7.45
N LEU A 347 -9.34 -34.25 6.44
CA LEU A 347 -9.16 -33.86 5.04
C LEU A 347 -10.25 -32.88 4.58
N GLN A 348 -11.49 -33.09 5.03
CA GLN A 348 -12.59 -32.18 4.73
C GLN A 348 -12.37 -30.79 5.35
N GLN A 349 -11.89 -30.72 6.60
CA GLN A 349 -11.51 -29.46 7.23
C GLN A 349 -10.39 -28.73 6.47
N HIS A 350 -9.38 -29.46 5.97
CA HIS A 350 -8.34 -28.90 5.10
C HIS A 350 -8.93 -28.32 3.81
N CYS A 351 -9.80 -29.08 3.12
CA CYS A 351 -10.47 -28.61 1.91
C CYS A 351 -11.31 -27.34 2.16
N ASP A 352 -12.08 -27.32 3.24
CA ASP A 352 -12.95 -26.19 3.59
C ASP A 352 -12.12 -24.93 3.91
N LEU A 353 -11.03 -25.07 4.65
CA LEU A 353 -10.12 -23.96 4.92
C LEU A 353 -9.44 -23.43 3.64
N ILE A 354 -8.97 -24.31 2.75
CA ILE A 354 -8.37 -23.89 1.47
C ILE A 354 -9.39 -23.11 0.63
N LYS A 355 -10.66 -23.55 0.61
CA LYS A 355 -11.74 -22.80 -0.06
C LYS A 355 -11.95 -21.42 0.56
N GLU A 356 -11.87 -21.30 1.88
CA GLU A 356 -11.93 -20.01 2.57
C GLU A 356 -10.72 -19.11 2.24
N GLN A 357 -9.51 -19.66 2.24
CA GLN A 357 -8.30 -18.93 1.83
C GLN A 357 -8.39 -18.47 0.36
N GLN A 358 -8.94 -19.29 -0.54
CA GLN A 358 -9.23 -18.89 -1.92
C GLN A 358 -10.22 -17.74 -1.99
N LYS A 359 -11.29 -17.75 -1.18
CA LYS A 359 -12.24 -16.62 -1.09
C LYS A 359 -11.53 -15.34 -0.62
N GLU A 360 -10.68 -15.41 0.41
CA GLU A 360 -9.89 -14.26 0.86
C GLU A 360 -8.92 -13.76 -0.22
N LEU A 361 -8.25 -14.67 -0.93
CA LEU A 361 -7.38 -14.34 -2.06
C LEU A 361 -8.15 -13.57 -3.15
N GLU A 362 -9.35 -14.03 -3.52
CA GLU A 362 -10.18 -13.35 -4.52
C GLU A 362 -10.68 -11.98 -4.05
N LEU A 363 -11.06 -11.86 -2.78
CA LEU A 363 -11.45 -10.58 -2.18
C LEU A 363 -10.28 -9.60 -2.22
N ASN A 364 -9.11 -10.01 -1.73
CA ASN A 364 -7.90 -9.20 -1.72
C ASN A 364 -7.50 -8.77 -3.15
N TRP A 365 -7.54 -9.67 -4.12
CA TRP A 365 -7.30 -9.32 -5.53
C TRP A 365 -8.29 -8.28 -6.04
N LYS A 366 -9.60 -8.43 -5.78
CA LYS A 366 -10.62 -7.46 -6.21
C LYS A 366 -10.43 -6.09 -5.57
N VAL A 367 -9.92 -6.04 -4.33
CA VAL A 367 -9.57 -4.79 -3.64
C VAL A 367 -8.33 -4.15 -4.27
N ASN A 368 -7.25 -4.92 -4.43
CA ASN A 368 -5.99 -4.42 -4.99
C ASN A 368 -6.18 -3.96 -6.44
N SER A 369 -6.82 -4.77 -7.28
CA SER A 369 -7.14 -4.43 -8.67
C SER A 369 -7.98 -3.15 -8.77
N ALA A 370 -9.00 -2.97 -7.91
CA ALA A 370 -9.76 -1.73 -7.88
C ALA A 370 -8.91 -0.52 -7.43
N THR A 371 -7.97 -0.72 -6.50
CA THR A 371 -7.06 0.34 -6.03
C THR A 371 -6.05 0.73 -7.12
N PHE A 372 -5.53 -0.22 -7.88
CA PHE A 372 -4.74 0.06 -9.08
C PHE A 372 -5.54 0.86 -10.11
N LEU A 373 -6.76 0.43 -10.42
CA LEU A 373 -7.63 1.16 -11.36
C LEU A 373 -7.95 2.58 -10.88
N PHE A 374 -8.13 2.77 -9.57
CA PHE A 374 -8.30 4.10 -8.98
C PHE A 374 -7.05 4.98 -9.16
N ASN A 375 -5.86 4.43 -8.95
CA ASN A 375 -4.58 5.13 -9.18
C ASN A 375 -4.31 5.40 -10.68
N ILE A 376 -4.70 4.47 -11.57
CA ILE A 376 -4.63 4.66 -13.03
C ILE A 376 -5.58 5.78 -13.47
N ALA A 377 -6.81 5.81 -12.94
CA ALA A 377 -7.74 6.90 -13.19
C ALA A 377 -7.19 8.25 -12.70
N ALA A 378 -6.53 8.27 -11.54
CA ALA A 378 -5.83 9.46 -11.05
C ALA A 378 -4.72 9.90 -12.03
N ALA A 379 -3.87 8.98 -12.50
CA ALA A 379 -2.82 9.26 -13.47
C ALA A 379 -3.38 9.85 -14.78
N LEU A 380 -4.48 9.26 -15.28
CA LEU A 380 -5.15 9.73 -16.49
C LEU A 380 -5.75 11.12 -16.30
N LEU A 381 -6.40 11.39 -15.17
CA LEU A 381 -6.93 12.72 -14.86
C LEU A 381 -5.80 13.76 -14.75
N LEU A 382 -4.66 13.37 -14.17
CA LEU A 382 -3.48 14.23 -14.07
C LEU A 382 -2.93 14.56 -15.47
N ALA A 383 -2.71 13.55 -16.31
CA ALA A 383 -2.22 13.70 -17.67
C ALA A 383 -3.19 14.52 -18.54
N ALA A 384 -4.49 14.20 -18.48
CA ALA A 384 -5.52 14.88 -19.26
C ALA A 384 -5.73 16.34 -18.80
N GLY A 385 -5.78 16.57 -17.47
CA GLY A 385 -5.89 17.91 -16.91
C GLY A 385 -4.71 18.79 -17.31
N PHE A 386 -3.49 18.27 -17.17
CA PHE A 386 -2.28 19.01 -17.54
C PHE A 386 -2.24 19.30 -19.05
N SER A 387 -2.52 18.29 -19.88
CA SER A 387 -2.54 18.46 -21.35
C SER A 387 -3.62 19.44 -21.80
N ALA A 388 -4.81 19.39 -21.19
CA ALA A 388 -5.88 20.33 -21.49
C ALA A 388 -5.49 21.77 -21.15
N ALA A 389 -4.79 22.01 -20.04
CA ALA A 389 -4.30 23.35 -19.69
C ALA A 389 -3.33 23.92 -20.73
N MET A 390 -2.61 23.05 -21.46
CA MET A 390 -1.66 23.45 -22.51
C MET A 390 -2.33 23.71 -23.86
N ILE A 391 -3.38 22.96 -24.19
CA ILE A 391 -4.10 23.08 -25.47
C ILE A 391 -5.07 24.26 -25.44
N VAL A 392 -5.69 24.49 -24.28
CA VAL A 392 -6.82 25.39 -24.19
C VAL A 392 -6.35 26.82 -23.88
N GLY A 393 -6.55 27.73 -24.84
CA GLY A 393 -6.29 29.18 -24.65
C GLY A 393 -7.39 29.94 -23.92
N PHE A 394 -8.51 29.29 -23.57
CA PHE A 394 -9.63 29.95 -22.89
C PHE A 394 -9.30 30.20 -21.41
N PRO A 395 -9.34 31.46 -20.93
CA PRO A 395 -8.91 31.84 -19.57
C PRO A 395 -9.62 31.11 -18.42
N VAL A 396 -10.86 30.65 -18.63
CA VAL A 396 -11.64 29.90 -17.62
C VAL A 396 -11.27 28.42 -17.59
N LEU A 397 -10.89 27.84 -18.74
CA LEU A 397 -10.62 26.41 -18.83
C LEU A 397 -9.25 26.04 -18.28
N VAL A 398 -8.25 26.94 -18.34
CA VAL A 398 -6.92 26.74 -17.73
C VAL A 398 -6.98 26.45 -16.21
N PRO A 399 -7.61 27.27 -15.36
CA PRO A 399 -7.69 26.98 -13.92
C PRO A 399 -8.52 25.72 -13.63
N LEU A 400 -9.56 25.43 -14.43
CA LEU A 400 -10.35 24.21 -14.31
C LEU A 400 -9.50 22.97 -14.59
N SER A 401 -8.67 23.01 -15.64
CA SER A 401 -7.74 21.95 -15.99
C SER A 401 -6.72 21.66 -14.88
N TYR A 402 -6.18 22.69 -14.23
CA TYR A 402 -5.31 22.50 -13.06
C TYR A 402 -6.08 22.03 -11.80
N ALA A 403 -7.37 22.38 -11.67
CA ALA A 403 -8.21 21.85 -10.60
C ALA A 403 -8.43 20.34 -10.76
N VAL A 404 -8.60 19.86 -11.99
CA VAL A 404 -8.62 18.41 -12.30
C VAL A 404 -7.30 17.74 -11.89
N CYS A 405 -6.15 18.36 -12.14
CA CYS A 405 -4.85 17.86 -11.67
C CYS A 405 -4.78 17.79 -10.14
N THR A 406 -5.34 18.79 -9.45
CA THR A 406 -5.42 18.78 -7.99
C THR A 406 -6.27 17.61 -7.49
N ILE A 407 -7.43 17.36 -8.12
CA ILE A 407 -8.29 16.20 -7.81
C ILE A 407 -7.52 14.89 -8.04
N ALA A 408 -6.77 14.77 -9.13
CA ALA A 408 -5.94 13.59 -9.39
C ALA A 408 -4.92 13.32 -8.27
N VAL A 409 -4.19 14.34 -7.82
CA VAL A 409 -3.25 14.18 -6.68
C VAL A 409 -3.99 13.77 -5.40
N THR A 410 -5.20 14.27 -5.19
CA THR A 410 -6.00 13.91 -4.01
C THR A 410 -6.49 12.47 -4.03
N MET A 411 -6.71 11.92 -5.23
CA MET A 411 -7.01 10.50 -5.40
C MET A 411 -5.80 9.68 -4.93
N TYR A 412 -4.58 10.00 -5.36
CA TYR A 412 -3.39 9.30 -4.85
C TYR A 412 -3.28 9.35 -3.32
N LEU A 413 -3.48 10.52 -2.72
CA LEU A 413 -3.46 10.69 -1.25
C LEU A 413 -4.58 9.94 -0.53
N SER A 414 -5.66 9.58 -1.23
CA SER A 414 -6.83 8.90 -0.68
C SER A 414 -6.92 7.42 -1.05
N ALA A 415 -5.94 6.89 -1.80
CA ALA A 415 -5.92 5.50 -2.26
C ALA A 415 -5.99 4.46 -1.12
N PRO A 416 -5.29 4.63 0.03
CA PRO A 416 -5.42 3.68 1.14
C PRO A 416 -6.84 3.63 1.72
N VAL A 417 -7.49 4.79 1.88
CA VAL A 417 -8.88 4.86 2.40
C VAL A 417 -9.87 4.32 1.37
N TYR A 418 -9.61 4.52 0.07
CA TYR A 418 -10.39 3.90 -1.00
C TYR A 418 -10.30 2.37 -0.95
N SER A 419 -9.11 1.81 -0.77
CA SER A 419 -8.88 0.37 -0.63
C SER A 419 -9.71 -0.21 0.53
N GLN A 420 -9.69 0.44 1.70
CA GLN A 420 -10.51 0.05 2.85
C GLN A 420 -12.02 0.14 2.56
N TYR A 421 -12.48 1.21 1.91
CA TYR A 421 -13.88 1.31 1.46
C TYR A 421 -14.27 0.15 0.52
N LYS A 422 -13.40 -0.21 -0.42
CA LYS A 422 -13.64 -1.29 -1.36
C LYS A 422 -13.66 -2.65 -0.68
N ASP A 423 -12.76 -2.92 0.27
CA ASP A 423 -12.74 -4.13 1.10
C ASP A 423 -14.07 -4.28 1.86
N LYS A 424 -14.49 -3.25 2.61
CA LYS A 424 -15.75 -3.31 3.37
C LYS A 424 -16.97 -3.46 2.48
N LYS A 425 -16.97 -2.87 1.28
CA LYS A 425 -18.01 -3.08 0.28
C LYS A 425 -18.09 -4.54 -0.16
N LEU A 426 -16.95 -5.13 -0.51
CA LEU A 426 -16.90 -6.51 -0.99
C LEU A 426 -17.24 -7.51 0.12
N ARG A 427 -16.80 -7.27 1.36
CA ARG A 427 -17.17 -8.08 2.53
C ARG A 427 -18.68 -8.04 2.81
N LEU A 428 -19.33 -6.89 2.66
CA LEU A 428 -20.79 -6.80 2.74
C LEU A 428 -21.48 -7.59 1.62
N THR A 429 -20.98 -7.50 0.38
CA THR A 429 -21.50 -8.31 -0.72
C THR A 429 -21.34 -9.80 -0.44
N GLN A 430 -20.19 -10.21 0.07
CA GLN A 430 -19.91 -11.60 0.43
C GLN A 430 -20.85 -12.09 1.53
N ALA A 431 -21.05 -11.31 2.60
CA ALA A 431 -21.97 -11.64 3.68
C ALA A 431 -23.43 -11.82 3.20
N LYS A 432 -23.85 -11.07 2.17
CA LYS A 432 -25.16 -11.25 1.52
C LYS A 432 -25.24 -12.54 0.71
N VAL A 433 -24.18 -12.87 -0.02
CA VAL A 433 -24.13 -14.09 -0.84
C VAL A 433 -24.08 -15.35 0.04
N ASP A 434 -23.31 -15.31 1.12
CA ASP A 434 -23.16 -16.41 2.08
C ASP A 434 -24.37 -16.55 3.03
N ASN A 435 -25.41 -15.72 2.89
CA ASN A 435 -26.57 -15.66 3.79
C ASN A 435 -26.16 -15.58 5.27
N ALA A 436 -25.18 -14.72 5.58
CA ALA A 436 -24.69 -14.51 6.93
C ALA A 436 -25.82 -14.07 7.87
N SER A 437 -25.61 -14.26 9.18
CA SER A 437 -26.60 -13.89 10.19
C SER A 437 -27.01 -12.42 10.06
N GLU A 438 -28.26 -12.09 10.42
CA GLU A 438 -28.77 -10.70 10.37
C GLU A 438 -27.86 -9.74 11.16
N LYS A 439 -27.31 -10.20 12.27
CA LYS A 439 -26.35 -9.46 13.10
C LYS A 439 -25.04 -9.20 12.37
N ASP A 440 -24.46 -10.20 11.70
CA ASP A 440 -23.20 -10.04 10.96
C ASP A 440 -23.39 -9.17 9.72
N MET A 441 -24.55 -9.30 9.07
CA MET A 441 -24.93 -8.44 7.94
C MET A 441 -25.12 -6.98 8.36
N ALA A 442 -25.76 -6.74 9.51
CA ALA A 442 -25.92 -5.40 10.07
C ALA A 442 -24.56 -4.78 10.45
N LEU A 443 -23.65 -5.56 11.04
CA LEU A 443 -22.29 -5.12 11.34
C LEU A 443 -21.51 -4.78 10.07
N ALA A 444 -21.52 -5.66 9.06
CA ALA A 444 -20.85 -5.42 7.78
C ALA A 444 -21.41 -4.17 7.06
N LEU A 445 -22.72 -3.94 7.16
CA LEU A 445 -23.34 -2.73 6.62
C LEU A 445 -22.87 -1.47 7.34
N GLN A 446 -22.78 -1.51 8.68
CA GLN A 446 -22.28 -0.40 9.48
C GLN A 446 -20.81 -0.09 9.16
N GLU A 447 -19.96 -1.10 9.05
CA GLU A 447 -18.55 -0.94 8.67
C GLU A 447 -18.40 -0.35 7.27
N PHE A 448 -19.21 -0.83 6.30
CA PHE A 448 -19.23 -0.28 4.95
C PHE A 448 -19.66 1.20 4.94
N GLN A 449 -20.71 1.56 5.68
CA GLN A 449 -21.17 2.95 5.76
C GLN A 449 -20.12 3.86 6.39
N ALA A 450 -19.45 3.40 7.46
CA ALA A 450 -18.37 4.13 8.10
C ALA A 450 -17.18 4.34 7.14
N ALA A 451 -16.74 3.28 6.45
CA ALA A 451 -15.64 3.37 5.49
C ALA A 451 -15.97 4.26 4.28
N ARG A 452 -17.23 4.24 3.81
CA ARG A 452 -17.71 5.14 2.75
C ARG A 452 -17.66 6.60 3.19
N GLN A 453 -18.14 6.91 4.39
CA GLN A 453 -18.09 8.27 4.93
C GLN A 453 -16.65 8.74 5.12
N GLU A 454 -15.78 7.88 5.65
CA GLU A 454 -14.36 8.19 5.83
C GLU A 454 -13.66 8.44 4.48
N PHE A 455 -13.97 7.66 3.45
CA PHE A 455 -13.46 7.89 2.09
C PHE A 455 -13.92 9.23 1.52
N ILE A 456 -15.22 9.52 1.55
CA ILE A 456 -15.77 10.79 1.01
C ILE A 456 -15.18 11.98 1.78
N LEU A 457 -15.14 11.91 3.11
CA LEU A 457 -14.58 12.97 3.94
C LEU A 457 -13.09 13.17 3.63
N THR A 458 -12.33 12.09 3.48
CA THR A 458 -10.90 12.16 3.16
C THR A 458 -10.66 12.77 1.78
N MET A 459 -11.43 12.38 0.77
CA MET A 459 -11.37 12.98 -0.57
C MET A 459 -11.67 14.48 -0.54
N VAL A 460 -12.80 14.89 0.07
CA VAL A 460 -13.19 16.31 0.16
C VAL A 460 -12.15 17.10 0.95
N LYS A 461 -11.71 16.56 2.08
CA LYS A 461 -10.69 17.19 2.93
C LYS A 461 -9.39 17.36 2.16
N ASN A 462 -8.88 16.33 1.50
CA ASN A 462 -7.63 16.41 0.75
C ASN A 462 -7.77 17.34 -0.47
N ALA A 463 -8.93 17.38 -1.13
CA ALA A 463 -9.17 18.21 -2.31
C ALA A 463 -9.34 19.70 -1.99
N VAL A 464 -10.11 20.03 -0.96
CA VAL A 464 -10.56 21.40 -0.70
C VAL A 464 -9.73 22.08 0.38
N LEU A 465 -9.45 21.39 1.50
CA LEU A 465 -8.90 22.03 2.69
C LEU A 465 -7.52 22.65 2.47
N PRO A 466 -6.55 21.97 1.83
CA PRO A 466 -5.25 22.58 1.58
C PRO A 466 -5.37 23.75 0.60
N GLY A 467 -6.25 23.69 -0.40
CA GLY A 467 -6.51 24.83 -1.29
C GLY A 467 -7.06 26.05 -0.56
N ILE A 468 -7.98 25.84 0.38
CA ILE A 468 -8.46 26.91 1.28
C ILE A 468 -7.31 27.44 2.13
N MET A 469 -6.47 26.57 2.71
CA MET A 469 -5.33 27.01 3.54
C MET A 469 -4.31 27.81 2.72
N ILE A 470 -3.98 27.38 1.50
CA ILE A 470 -3.05 28.07 0.60
C ILE A 470 -3.62 29.42 0.18
N ALA A 471 -4.89 29.46 -0.24
CA ALA A 471 -5.56 30.71 -0.61
C ALA A 471 -5.66 31.67 0.59
N THR A 472 -6.04 31.15 1.76
CA THR A 472 -6.12 31.95 2.99
C THR A 472 -4.74 32.48 3.36
N PHE A 473 -3.68 31.68 3.29
CA PHE A 473 -2.32 32.10 3.59
C PHE A 473 -1.84 33.21 2.64
N ALA A 474 -2.17 33.10 1.35
CA ALA A 474 -1.82 34.10 0.36
C ALA A 474 -2.61 35.43 0.53
N ILE A 475 -3.85 35.38 1.01
CA ILE A 475 -4.67 36.56 1.30
C ILE A 475 -4.31 37.20 2.64
N CYS A 476 -4.19 36.37 3.69
CA CYS A 476 -4.03 36.75 5.09
C CYS A 476 -3.39 35.59 5.89
N TRP A 477 -2.07 35.64 6.09
CA TRP A 477 -1.33 34.60 6.80
C TRP A 477 -1.79 34.42 8.26
N GLU A 478 -2.24 35.49 8.93
CA GLU A 478 -2.77 35.43 10.29
C GLU A 478 -4.04 34.58 10.36
N ALA A 479 -4.95 34.76 9.39
CA ALA A 479 -6.16 33.96 9.29
C ALA A 479 -5.84 32.48 8.99
N ALA A 480 -4.81 32.22 8.20
CA ALA A 480 -4.36 30.86 7.92
C ALA A 480 -3.82 30.15 9.19
N LEU A 481 -3.13 30.88 10.08
CA LEU A 481 -2.69 30.33 11.37
C LEU A 481 -3.88 29.97 12.27
N VAL A 482 -4.90 30.83 12.34
CA VAL A 482 -6.13 30.54 13.10
C VAL A 482 -6.84 29.32 12.54
N LEU A 483 -7.02 29.25 11.21
CA LEU A 483 -7.64 28.10 10.54
C LEU A 483 -6.86 26.81 10.80
N THR A 484 -5.53 26.88 10.79
CA THR A 484 -4.65 25.74 11.11
C THR A 484 -4.83 25.30 12.55
N ALA A 485 -4.86 26.22 13.51
CA ALA A 485 -5.08 25.92 14.92
C ALA A 485 -6.45 25.26 15.17
N VAL A 486 -7.51 25.78 14.54
CA VAL A 486 -8.86 25.19 14.60
C VAL A 486 -8.85 23.78 14.02
N TYR A 487 -8.23 23.58 12.87
CA TYR A 487 -8.12 22.27 12.22
C TYR A 487 -7.33 21.26 13.06
N LEU A 488 -6.20 21.67 13.64
CA LEU A 488 -5.42 20.83 14.55
C LEU A 488 -6.24 20.44 15.79
N THR A 489 -6.96 21.39 16.38
CA THR A 489 -7.84 21.14 17.53
C THR A 489 -8.94 20.13 17.17
N TYR A 490 -9.58 20.29 16.01
CA TYR A 490 -10.57 19.33 15.51
C TYR A 490 -9.97 17.93 15.32
N LYS A 491 -8.76 17.82 14.76
CA LYS A 491 -8.09 16.53 14.57
C LYS A 491 -7.72 15.84 15.88
N LEU A 492 -7.29 16.62 16.88
CA LEU A 492 -7.04 16.12 18.22
C LEU A 492 -8.33 15.61 18.88
N TYR A 493 -9.43 16.35 18.70
CA TYR A 493 -10.74 15.93 19.20
C TYR A 493 -11.26 14.65 18.51
N GLU A 494 -11.14 14.54 17.19
CA GLU A 494 -11.52 13.33 16.45
C GLU A 494 -10.70 12.11 16.91
N ALA A 495 -9.39 12.29 17.12
CA ALA A 495 -8.51 11.24 17.64
C ALA A 495 -8.90 10.82 19.07
N TYR A 496 -9.33 11.77 19.90
CA TYR A 496 -9.83 11.51 21.26
C TYR A 496 -11.12 10.69 21.25
N GLU A 497 -12.10 11.08 20.43
CA GLU A 497 -13.37 10.35 20.30
C GLU A 497 -13.15 8.94 19.74
N LYS A 498 -12.28 8.77 18.73
CA LYS A 498 -11.88 7.45 18.20
C LYS A 498 -11.24 6.58 19.29
N HIS A 499 -10.43 7.16 20.17
CA HIS A 499 -9.85 6.44 21.31
C HIS A 499 -10.89 6.04 22.36
N LYS A 500 -11.83 6.95 22.69
CA LYS A 500 -12.90 6.71 23.67
C LYS A 500 -13.89 5.63 23.20
N ALA A 501 -14.17 5.57 21.90
CA ALA A 501 -15.12 4.63 21.33
C ALA A 501 -14.69 3.16 21.39
N ASN A 502 -13.45 2.85 21.79
CA ASN A 502 -12.93 1.49 21.96
C ASN A 502 -13.25 0.55 20.78
N LYS A 503 -13.45 1.09 19.57
CA LYS A 503 -13.77 0.27 18.41
C LYS A 503 -12.56 -0.63 18.18
N PRO A 504 -12.69 -1.96 18.26
CA PRO A 504 -11.70 -2.83 17.70
C PRO A 504 -11.76 -2.55 16.20
N GLN A 505 -10.89 -1.67 15.73
CA GLN A 505 -10.42 -1.85 14.37
C GLN A 505 -9.80 -3.24 14.42
N VAL A 506 -10.49 -4.21 13.82
CA VAL A 506 -9.80 -5.24 13.09
C VAL A 506 -9.00 -4.45 12.06
N LYS A 507 -7.83 -3.98 12.50
CA LYS A 507 -6.68 -3.98 11.62
C LYS A 507 -6.65 -5.44 11.19
N MET A 508 -7.30 -5.72 10.06
CA MET A 508 -6.62 -6.56 9.11
C MET A 508 -5.21 -6.03 9.15
N VAL A 509 -4.26 -6.91 9.47
CA VAL A 509 -2.90 -6.62 9.05
C VAL A 509 -3.11 -6.09 7.64
N GLU A 510 -2.90 -4.80 7.47
CA GLU A 510 -2.89 -4.20 6.18
C GLU A 510 -1.61 -4.81 5.65
N PHE A 511 -1.72 -6.07 5.20
CA PHE A 511 -0.97 -6.55 4.09
C PHE A 511 -1.48 -5.69 2.93
N ALA A 512 -1.17 -4.40 2.96
CA ALA A 512 -0.19 -3.94 2.02
C ALA A 512 0.90 -5.02 2.10
N GLY A 513 0.78 -6.06 1.28
CA GLY A 513 1.86 -7.02 1.12
C GLY A 513 2.97 -6.14 0.65
N ASP A 514 3.83 -5.70 1.58
CA ASP A 514 4.25 -4.30 1.78
C ASP A 514 3.45 -3.21 1.00
N SER A 515 3.27 -2.00 1.56
CA SER A 515 3.14 -0.82 0.68
C SER A 515 4.42 -0.64 -0.21
N GLU A 516 5.40 -1.52 -0.01
CA GLU A 516 6.60 -1.81 -0.78
C GLU A 516 6.53 -3.06 -1.71
N LEU A 517 5.48 -3.91 -1.70
CA LEU A 517 5.40 -5.17 -2.48
C LEU A 517 4.21 -5.19 -3.46
N GLU A 518 3.27 -4.24 -3.36
CA GLU A 518 2.48 -3.76 -4.54
C GLU A 518 3.38 -3.14 -5.64
N LYS A 519 4.70 -3.13 -5.45
CA LYS A 519 5.65 -2.51 -6.36
C LYS A 519 6.51 -3.47 -7.16
N ASN A 520 6.80 -4.71 -6.75
CA ASN A 520 7.88 -5.42 -7.44
C ASN A 520 8.00 -6.93 -7.15
N LYS A 521 7.56 -7.78 -8.09
CA LYS A 521 8.21 -9.05 -8.46
C LYS A 521 7.99 -9.36 -9.94
N VAL A 522 9.05 -9.77 -10.65
CA VAL A 522 8.96 -10.55 -11.89
C VAL A 522 9.83 -11.79 -11.77
N ILE A 523 9.21 -12.86 -12.24
CA ILE A 523 9.64 -14.19 -12.61
C ILE A 523 10.93 -14.18 -13.44
N GLN A 524 11.86 -15.09 -13.16
CA GLN A 524 12.94 -15.44 -14.08
C GLN A 524 12.39 -15.73 -15.47
N GLU A 525 12.90 -15.04 -16.49
CA GLU A 525 12.75 -15.47 -17.88
C GLU A 525 13.26 -16.92 -18.00
N PRO A 526 12.55 -17.82 -18.68
CA PRO A 526 13.13 -19.09 -19.08
C PRO A 526 14.29 -18.78 -20.01
N GLU A 527 15.45 -19.39 -19.77
CA GLU A 527 16.46 -19.56 -20.82
C GLU A 527 15.73 -20.10 -22.06
N GLU A 528 15.89 -19.39 -23.18
CA GLU A 528 15.48 -19.86 -24.49
C GLU A 528 16.29 -21.12 -24.81
N ASP A 529 15.71 -22.29 -24.53
CA ASP A 529 16.10 -23.49 -25.26
C ASP A 529 15.58 -23.33 -26.69
N GLU A 530 16.51 -23.11 -27.62
CA GLU A 530 16.29 -23.15 -29.06
C GLU A 530 15.57 -24.45 -29.44
N GLY A 531 14.27 -24.32 -29.72
CA GLY A 531 13.41 -25.42 -30.11
C GLY A 531 12.22 -24.91 -30.93
N ILE A 532 12.50 -24.20 -32.02
CA ILE A 532 11.49 -23.80 -33.02
C ILE A 532 10.83 -25.08 -33.57
N GLY A 533 9.55 -25.26 -33.27
CA GLY A 533 8.76 -26.42 -33.71
C GLY A 533 7.25 -26.15 -33.72
N SER A 534 6.81 -25.39 -34.73
CA SER A 534 5.48 -25.41 -35.37
C SER A 534 4.24 -25.79 -34.55
N TYR A 535 3.40 -24.82 -34.16
CA TYR A 535 1.94 -25.01 -34.11
C TYR A 535 1.20 -23.68 -34.36
N LEU A 536 1.16 -23.27 -35.64
CA LEU A 536 0.11 -22.42 -36.18
C LEU A 536 -0.81 -23.34 -36.99
N SER A 537 -2.08 -23.48 -36.59
CA SER A 537 -3.24 -23.60 -37.48
C SER A 537 -4.49 -24.06 -36.72
N CYS A 538 -5.64 -23.56 -37.20
CA CYS A 538 -7.01 -24.06 -37.02
C CYS A 538 -7.85 -23.50 -35.85
N CYS A 539 -8.54 -22.39 -36.11
CA CYS A 539 -10.01 -22.34 -36.05
C CYS A 539 -10.53 -21.49 -37.23
N PRO A 540 -11.42 -22.00 -38.11
CA PRO A 540 -12.12 -21.21 -39.11
C PRO A 540 -13.45 -20.65 -38.56
N ALA A 541 -14.00 -19.71 -39.33
CA ALA A 541 -15.23 -18.95 -39.13
C ALA A 541 -16.48 -19.76 -38.75
#